data_AF-A0A924MSM5-F1
#
_entry.id   AF-A0A924MSM5-F1
#
_cell.length_a   1.000
_cell.length_b   1.000
_cell.length_c   1.000
_cell.angle_alpha   90.00
_cell.angle_beta   90.00
_cell.angle_gamma   90.00
#
_symmetry.space_group_name_H-M   'P 1'
#
loop_
_entity.id
_entity.type
_entity.pdbx_description
1 polymer ?
#
loop_
_entity_poly.entity_id
_entity_poly.type
_entity_poly.pdbx_seq_one_letter_code
_entity_poly.pdbx_strand_id
1 'polypeptide(L)'
;MAAAALKNRIENLIAMAQLLERVDANPTIVGAEQYRHLVSTVTGLLAEDGMPDDALRAVMRACPASAVLYENMHYDRSGLSQSPLDAAVASEIAAAELIAGLRARPH
;
A
#
# COMPACT_ATOMS: atom_id res chain seq x y z
N MET A 1 -25.94 17.46 -0.41
CA MET A 1 -25.21 16.86 0.75
C MET A 1 -24.30 15.72 0.33
N ALA A 2 -24.75 14.75 -0.50
CA ALA A 2 -23.93 13.60 -0.92
C ALA A 2 -22.57 13.97 -1.56
N ALA A 3 -22.53 14.98 -2.43
CA ALA A 3 -21.28 15.42 -3.07
C ALA A 3 -20.23 15.99 -2.08
N ALA A 4 -20.67 16.71 -1.05
CA ALA A 4 -19.78 17.24 -0.01
C ALA A 4 -19.22 16.11 0.87
N ALA A 5 -20.05 15.11 1.20
CA ALA A 5 -19.60 13.92 1.92
C ALA A 5 -18.56 13.12 1.11
N LEU A 6 -18.79 12.96 -0.20
CA LEU A 6 -17.82 12.29 -1.08
C LEU A 6 -16.49 13.06 -1.15
N LYS A 7 -16.54 14.39 -1.29
CA LYS A 7 -15.34 15.24 -1.28
C LYS A 7 -14.53 15.03 0.00
N ASN A 8 -15.18 15.10 1.16
CA ASN A 8 -14.51 14.91 2.44
C ASN A 8 -13.89 13.51 2.59
N ARG A 9 -14.57 12.47 2.06
CA ARG A 9 -14.05 11.09 2.05
C ARG A 9 -12.78 10.98 1.20
N ILE A 10 -12.77 11.57 0.01
CA ILE A 10 -11.59 11.60 -0.88
C ILE A 10 -10.43 12.35 -0.20
N GLU A 11 -10.70 13.51 0.39
CA GLU A 11 -9.68 14.30 1.10
C GLU A 11 -9.08 13.53 2.29
N ASN A 12 -9.92 12.83 3.06
CA ASN A 12 -9.47 12.00 4.17
C ASN A 12 -8.61 10.82 3.68
N LEU A 13 -9.03 10.13 2.61
CA LEU A 13 -8.24 9.05 2.01
C LEU A 13 -6.86 9.55 1.55
N ILE A 14 -6.81 10.69 0.86
CA ILE A 14 -5.53 11.29 0.42
C ILE A 14 -4.62 11.57 1.60
N ALA A 15 -5.14 12.22 2.66
CA ALA A 15 -4.34 12.56 3.83
C ALA A 15 -3.78 11.31 4.53
N MET A 16 -4.62 10.28 4.70
CA MET A 16 -4.21 9.04 5.37
C MET A 16 -3.25 8.21 4.51
N ALA A 17 -3.44 8.18 3.19
CA ALA A 17 -2.52 7.52 2.25
C ALA A 17 -1.12 8.16 2.27
N GLN A 18 -1.05 9.50 2.27
CA GLN A 18 0.22 10.22 2.38
C GLN A 18 0.91 10.01 3.72
N LEU A 19 0.12 9.93 4.81
CA LEU A 19 0.68 9.62 6.13
C LEU A 19 1.26 8.20 6.15
N LEU A 20 0.55 7.23 5.60
CA LEU A 20 1.06 5.86 5.47
C LEU A 20 2.36 5.83 4.68
N GLU A 21 2.44 6.49 3.53
CA GLU A 21 3.65 6.52 2.71
C GLU A 21 4.87 7.07 3.49
N ARG A 22 4.67 8.15 4.25
CA ARG A 22 5.73 8.75 5.07
C ARG A 22 6.20 7.84 6.20
N VAL A 23 5.26 7.12 6.80
CA VAL A 23 5.54 6.19 7.89
C VAL A 23 6.25 4.93 7.36
N ASP A 24 5.83 4.43 6.21
CA ASP A 24 6.41 3.24 5.58
C ASP A 24 7.85 3.51 5.11
N ALA A 25 8.12 4.71 4.59
CA ALA A 25 9.47 5.17 4.25
C ALA A 25 10.36 5.39 5.47
N ASN A 26 9.79 5.58 6.67
CA ASN A 26 10.56 5.76 7.90
C ASN A 26 9.88 5.08 9.11
N PRO A 27 10.13 3.77 9.29
CA PRO A 27 9.48 2.96 10.33
C PRO A 27 9.80 3.39 11.77
N THR A 28 10.80 4.25 11.97
CA THR A 28 11.17 4.73 13.32
C THR A 28 10.24 5.82 13.86
N ILE A 29 9.38 6.40 13.01
CA ILE A 29 8.48 7.52 13.37
C ILE A 29 7.34 7.05 14.30
N VAL A 30 6.89 5.80 14.15
CA VAL A 30 5.73 5.27 14.89
C VAL A 30 6.01 3.90 15.47
N GLY A 31 5.34 3.56 16.57
CA GLY A 31 5.36 2.20 17.10
C GLY A 31 4.55 1.22 16.24
N ALA A 32 4.81 -0.09 16.39
CA ALA A 32 4.13 -1.13 15.63
C ALA A 32 2.59 -1.09 15.74
N GLU A 33 2.05 -0.85 16.95
CA GLU A 33 0.60 -0.72 17.16
C GLU A 33 0.01 0.47 16.39
N GLN A 34 0.71 1.61 16.35
CA GLN A 34 0.27 2.80 15.63
C GLN A 34 0.29 2.57 14.13
N TYR A 35 1.31 1.87 13.62
CA TYR A 35 1.38 1.45 12.23
C TYR A 35 0.19 0.55 11.87
N ARG A 36 -0.13 -0.46 12.70
CA ARG A 36 -1.27 -1.36 12.48
C ARG A 36 -2.60 -0.61 12.46
N HIS A 37 -2.79 0.34 13.37
CA HIS A 37 -3.98 1.20 13.37
C HIS A 37 -4.07 2.06 12.11
N LEU A 38 -2.95 2.64 11.65
CA LEU A 38 -2.91 3.43 10.42
C LEU A 38 -3.29 2.58 9.20
N VAL A 39 -2.68 1.40 9.05
CA VAL A 39 -2.99 0.44 7.97
C VAL A 39 -4.46 0.04 8.02
N SER A 40 -4.99 -0.31 9.19
CA SER A 40 -6.40 -0.67 9.36
C SER A 40 -7.34 0.49 8.96
N THR A 41 -6.97 1.73 9.26
CA THR A 41 -7.78 2.91 8.93
C THR A 41 -7.79 3.15 7.42
N VAL A 42 -6.62 3.10 6.77
CA VAL A 42 -6.50 3.24 5.31
C VAL A 42 -7.27 2.13 4.59
N THR A 43 -7.12 0.88 5.06
CA THR A 43 -7.88 -0.29 4.56
C THR A 43 -9.39 -0.05 4.66
N GLY A 44 -9.86 0.45 5.80
CA GLY A 44 -11.27 0.78 5.99
C GLY A 44 -11.77 1.80 4.97
N LEU A 45 -11.03 2.89 4.76
CA LEU A 45 -11.38 3.94 3.79
C LEU A 45 -11.37 3.41 2.34
N LEU A 46 -10.46 2.50 2.01
CA LEU A 46 -10.36 1.87 0.69
C LEU A 46 -11.46 0.85 0.42
N ALA A 47 -12.03 0.23 1.47
CA ALA A 47 -13.12 -0.74 1.37
C ALA A 47 -14.49 -0.10 1.13
N GLU A 48 -14.62 1.22 1.36
CA GLU A 48 -15.92 1.88 1.24
C GLU A 48 -16.35 2.05 -0.22
N ASP A 49 -17.58 1.64 -0.53
CA ASP A 49 -18.16 1.81 -1.85
C ASP A 49 -18.42 3.29 -2.21
N GLY A 50 -18.48 3.55 -3.52
CA GLY A 50 -18.87 4.86 -4.09
C GLY A 50 -17.71 5.83 -4.32
N MET A 51 -16.47 5.37 -4.23
CA MET A 51 -15.29 6.14 -4.67
C MET A 51 -15.24 6.20 -6.21
N PRO A 52 -15.06 7.37 -6.83
CA PRO A 52 -14.81 7.44 -8.27
C PRO A 52 -13.48 6.77 -8.62
N ASP A 53 -13.49 5.90 -9.64
CA ASP A 53 -12.31 5.17 -10.11
C ASP A 53 -11.11 6.08 -10.42
N ASP A 54 -11.36 7.26 -11.02
CA ASP A 54 -10.28 8.20 -11.36
C ASP A 54 -9.58 8.76 -10.12
N ALA A 55 -10.35 9.09 -9.08
CA ALA A 55 -9.81 9.59 -7.82
C ALA A 55 -9.01 8.49 -7.10
N LEU A 56 -9.55 7.26 -7.07
CA LEU A 56 -8.89 6.11 -6.49
C LEU A 56 -7.57 5.80 -7.20
N ARG A 57 -7.57 5.76 -8.54
CA ARG A 57 -6.35 5.54 -9.35
C ARG A 57 -5.31 6.65 -9.14
N ALA A 58 -5.75 7.90 -8.97
CA ALA A 58 -4.83 9.00 -8.69
C ALA A 58 -4.13 8.81 -7.33
N VAL A 59 -4.86 8.39 -6.29
CA VAL A 59 -4.27 8.07 -4.98
C VAL A 59 -3.30 6.90 -5.10
N MET A 60 -3.67 5.82 -5.78
CA MET A 60 -2.80 4.65 -5.95
C MET A 60 -1.48 5.00 -6.69
N ARG A 61 -1.53 5.88 -7.69
CA ARG A 61 -0.32 6.34 -8.40
C ARG A 61 0.58 7.22 -7.52
N ALA A 62 -0.01 8.01 -6.62
CA ALA A 62 0.73 8.94 -5.78
C ALA A 62 1.27 8.30 -4.49
N CYS A 63 0.62 7.25 -3.99
CA CYS A 63 0.93 6.59 -2.72
C CYS A 63 1.08 5.08 -2.91
N PRO A 64 2.29 4.60 -3.29
CA PRO A 64 2.58 3.19 -3.52
C PRO A 64 2.16 2.26 -2.36
N ALA A 65 2.37 2.65 -1.11
CA ALA A 65 1.98 1.83 0.05
C ALA A 65 0.46 1.57 0.09
N SER A 66 -0.34 2.57 -0.28
CA SER A 66 -1.80 2.42 -0.34
C SER A 66 -2.26 1.59 -1.55
N ALA A 67 -1.52 1.66 -2.67
CA ALA A 67 -1.78 0.81 -3.83
C ALA A 67 -1.59 -0.68 -3.49
N VAL A 68 -0.51 -1.02 -2.77
CA VAL A 68 -0.25 -2.38 -2.31
C VAL A 68 -1.37 -2.88 -1.39
N LEU A 69 -1.83 -2.06 -0.44
CA LEU A 69 -2.96 -2.43 0.42
C LEU A 69 -4.23 -2.71 -0.40
N TYR A 70 -4.57 -1.82 -1.33
CA TYR A 70 -5.75 -1.99 -2.17
C TYR A 70 -5.68 -3.25 -3.04
N GLU A 71 -4.52 -3.55 -3.62
CA GLU A 71 -4.26 -4.78 -4.38
C GLU A 71 -4.45 -6.02 -3.50
N ASN A 72 -3.88 -6.03 -2.30
CA ASN A 72 -4.00 -7.14 -1.37
C ASN A 72 -5.46 -7.38 -0.94
N MET A 73 -6.24 -6.31 -0.76
CA MET A 73 -7.68 -6.43 -0.46
C MET A 73 -8.49 -6.99 -1.61
N HIS A 74 -8.11 -6.66 -2.85
CA HIS A 74 -8.85 -7.04 -4.05
C HIS A 74 -8.24 -8.21 -4.79
N TYR A 75 -7.39 -9.01 -4.13
CA TYR A 75 -6.59 -10.07 -4.74
C TYR A 75 -7.40 -11.04 -5.61
N ASP A 76 -8.65 -11.34 -5.21
CA ASP A 76 -9.58 -12.19 -5.99
C ASP A 76 -10.03 -11.57 -7.34
N ARG A 77 -9.92 -10.24 -7.49
CA ARG A 77 -10.28 -9.46 -8.69
C ARG A 77 -9.07 -8.88 -9.41
N SER A 78 -7.99 -8.56 -8.70
CA SER A 78 -6.72 -8.11 -9.29
C SER A 78 -5.83 -9.30 -9.61
N GLY A 79 -6.04 -9.90 -10.78
CA GLY A 79 -5.09 -10.84 -11.35
C GLY A 79 -3.75 -10.13 -11.58
N LEU A 80 -2.78 -10.40 -10.70
CA LEU A 80 -1.37 -10.00 -10.79
C LEU A 80 -1.13 -8.49 -11.02
N SER A 81 -1.07 -7.77 -9.89
CA SER A 81 -0.27 -6.55 -9.63
C SER A 81 -0.51 -5.30 -10.50
N GLN A 82 -0.89 -4.16 -9.88
CA GLN A 82 -0.57 -2.84 -10.44
C GLN A 82 0.85 -2.39 -10.08
N SER A 83 1.53 -3.08 -9.16
CA SER A 83 2.98 -3.02 -8.99
C SER A 83 3.67 -3.57 -10.26
N PRO A 84 4.72 -2.90 -10.78
CA PRO A 84 5.43 -3.41 -11.94
C PRO A 84 6.03 -4.76 -11.56
N LEU A 85 5.53 -5.82 -12.20
CA LEU A 85 5.94 -7.22 -12.00
C LEU A 85 7.47 -7.37 -11.93
N ASP A 86 8.19 -6.57 -12.73
CA ASP A 86 9.64 -6.54 -12.80
C ASP A 86 10.30 -6.17 -11.45
N ALA A 87 9.73 -5.23 -10.69
CA ALA A 87 10.27 -4.84 -9.39
C ALA A 87 10.05 -5.93 -8.33
N ALA A 88 8.91 -6.62 -8.38
CA ALA A 88 8.62 -7.75 -7.50
C ALA A 88 9.54 -8.94 -7.79
N VAL A 89 9.71 -9.28 -9.07
CA VAL A 89 10.63 -10.35 -9.52
C VAL A 89 12.07 -10.01 -9.18
N ALA A 90 12.50 -8.77 -9.37
CA ALA A 90 13.85 -8.33 -9.01
C ALA A 90 14.13 -8.46 -7.50
N SER A 91 13.16 -8.10 -6.65
CA SER A 91 13.28 -8.28 -5.21
C SER A 91 13.33 -9.75 -4.80
N GLU A 92 12.56 -10.61 -5.45
CA GLU A 92 12.55 -12.06 -5.17
C GLU A 92 13.89 -12.71 -5.55
N ILE A 93 14.43 -12.38 -6.73
CA ILE A 93 15.75 -12.84 -7.18
C ILE A 93 16.83 -12.39 -6.20
N ALA A 94 16.85 -11.10 -5.82
CA ALA A 94 17.85 -10.56 -4.90
C ALA A 94 17.80 -11.24 -3.52
N ALA A 95 16.60 -11.53 -3.01
CA ALA A 95 16.43 -12.25 -1.75
C ALA A 95 16.93 -13.71 -1.84
N ALA A 96 16.61 -14.40 -2.94
CA ALA A 96 17.06 -15.77 -3.17
C ALA A 96 18.59 -15.87 -3.28
N GLU A 97 19.22 -14.93 -3.98
CA GLU A 97 20.69 -14.84 -4.10
C GLU A 97 21.37 -14.60 -2.75
N LEU A 98 20.82 -13.69 -1.93
CA LEU A 98 21.36 -13.43 -0.59
C LEU A 98 21.29 -14.67 0.30
N ILE A 99 20.15 -15.37 0.30
CA ILE A 99 19.96 -16.60 1.07
C ILE A 99 20.92 -17.69 0.60
N ALA A 100 21.09 -17.84 -0.72
CA ALA A 100 22.05 -18.79 -1.29
C ALA A 100 23.49 -18.47 -0.87
N GLY A 101 23.89 -17.19 -0.92
CA GLY A 101 25.21 -16.73 -0.49
C GLY A 101 25.48 -16.98 1.00
N LEU A 102 24.48 -16.78 1.87
CA LEU A 102 24.59 -17.10 3.30
C LEU A 102 24.72 -18.59 3.56
N ARG A 103 24.01 -19.43 2.79
CA ARG A 103 24.12 -20.90 2.89
C ARG A 103 25.45 -21.45 2.36
N ALA A 104 26.05 -20.78 1.39
CA ALA A 104 27.31 -21.19 0.77
C ALA A 104 28.56 -20.76 1.57
N ARG A 105 28.42 -19.89 2.58
CA ARG A 105 29.51 -19.55 3.49
C ARG A 105 29.65 -20.63 4.57
N PRO A 106 30.78 -21.37 4.62
CA PRO A 106 31.10 -22.15 5.80
C PRO A 106 31.42 -21.20 6.97
N HIS A 107 30.98 -21.57 8.17
CA HIS A 107 31.32 -20.91 9.44
C HIS A 107 32.82 -20.98 9.72
#